data_AF-A0A327XAY7-F1
#
_entry.id   AF-A0A327XAY7-F1
#
_cell.length_a   1.000
_cell.length_b   1.000
_cell.length_c   1.000
_cell.angle_alpha   90.00
_cell.angle_beta   90.00
_cell.angle_gamma   90.00
#
_symmetry.space_group_name_H-M   'P 1'
#
loop_
_entity.id
_entity.type
_entity.pdbx_description
1 polymer ?
#
loop_
_entity_poly.entity_id
_entity_poly.type
_entity_poly.pdbx_seq_one_letter_code
_entity_poly.pdbx_strand_id
1 'polypeptide(L)'
;MPEHDFEQSALMRLHQQYPVLNNLSGSVIFRAEGQHSAPNFVAWSFNENAEAHLRELGIKDRIVQLIEQLIHNRLRSTVMPVYEGVIEFMQGQFMIEWRAQN
;
A
#
# COMPACT_ATOMS: atom_id res chain seq x y z
N MET A 1 16.56 -11.06 -1.04
CA MET A 1 16.36 -9.97 -0.06
C MET A 1 15.29 -10.44 0.91
N PRO A 2 15.43 -10.19 2.22
CA PRO A 2 14.33 -10.35 3.17
C PRO A 2 13.08 -9.59 2.67
N GLU A 3 11.90 -10.13 2.88
CA GLU A 3 10.64 -9.52 2.43
C GLU A 3 10.44 -8.09 2.99
N HIS A 4 10.84 -7.90 4.26
CA HIS A 4 10.84 -6.60 4.94
C HIS A 4 11.68 -5.52 4.21
N ASP A 5 12.80 -5.90 3.60
CA ASP A 5 13.69 -4.95 2.93
C ASP A 5 13.05 -4.43 1.62
N PHE A 6 12.28 -5.27 0.92
CA PHE A 6 11.60 -4.87 -0.30
C PHE A 6 10.46 -3.89 -0.01
N GLU A 7 9.63 -4.20 0.97
CA GLU A 7 8.44 -3.42 1.32
C GLU A 7 8.81 -2.02 1.80
N GLN A 8 9.77 -1.93 2.73
CA GLN A 8 10.28 -0.63 3.19
C GLN A 8 10.94 0.14 2.05
N SER A 9 11.73 -0.51 1.19
CA SER A 9 12.33 0.16 0.03
C SER A 9 11.28 0.69 -0.95
N ALA A 10 10.18 -0.03 -1.15
CA ALA A 10 9.12 0.36 -2.06
C ALA A 10 8.32 1.56 -1.51
N LEU A 11 8.02 1.56 -0.21
CA LEU A 11 7.40 2.69 0.48
C LEU A 11 8.31 3.93 0.48
N MET A 12 9.61 3.77 0.74
CA MET A 12 10.58 4.86 0.68
C MET A 12 10.66 5.50 -0.71
N ARG A 13 10.61 4.69 -1.78
CA ARG A 13 10.57 5.20 -3.15
C ARG A 13 9.30 6.00 -3.42
N LEU A 14 8.14 5.54 -2.95
CA LEU A 14 6.88 6.29 -3.08
C LEU A 14 7.00 7.65 -2.39
N HIS A 15 7.53 7.68 -1.18
CA HIS A 15 7.76 8.90 -0.41
C HIS A 15 8.69 9.90 -1.14
N GLN A 16 9.80 9.42 -1.70
CA GLN A 16 10.71 10.25 -2.48
C GLN A 16 10.07 10.83 -3.75
N GLN A 17 9.20 10.06 -4.40
CA GLN A 17 8.48 10.50 -5.59
C GLN A 17 7.37 11.51 -5.28
N TYR A 18 6.75 11.41 -4.11
CA TYR A 18 5.61 12.24 -3.71
C TYR A 18 5.78 12.80 -2.30
N PRO A 19 6.60 13.86 -2.12
CA PRO A 19 6.81 14.51 -0.82
C PRO A 19 5.52 15.05 -0.17
N VAL A 20 4.46 15.24 -0.97
CA VAL A 20 3.13 15.63 -0.47
C VAL A 20 2.53 14.61 0.49
N LEU A 21 2.92 13.33 0.38
CA LEU A 21 2.49 12.26 1.28
C LEU A 21 2.99 12.47 2.72
N ASN A 22 4.00 13.31 2.93
CA ASN A 22 4.58 13.59 4.25
C ASN A 22 3.65 14.40 5.14
N ASN A 23 2.69 15.09 4.53
CA ASN A 23 1.68 15.86 5.24
C ASN A 23 0.38 15.09 5.40
N LEU A 24 0.37 13.82 4.99
CA LEU A 24 -0.81 12.99 4.95
C LEU A 24 -0.92 12.16 6.23
N SER A 25 -2.15 11.96 6.68
CA SER A 25 -2.47 11.09 7.80
C SER A 25 -3.67 10.25 7.47
N GLY A 26 -3.56 8.94 7.64
CA GLY A 26 -4.63 7.99 7.38
C GLY A 26 -4.10 6.64 6.93
N SER A 27 -4.97 5.82 6.35
CA SER A 27 -4.61 4.46 6.00
C SER A 27 -5.23 4.00 4.69
N VAL A 28 -4.54 3.11 4.00
CA VAL A 28 -5.07 2.37 2.85
C VAL A 28 -5.14 0.91 3.22
N ILE A 29 -6.34 0.34 3.24
CA ILE A 29 -6.56 -1.08 3.48
C ILE A 29 -6.76 -1.74 2.12
N PHE A 30 -6.08 -2.84 1.86
CA PHE A 30 -6.22 -3.57 0.62
C PHE A 30 -6.35 -5.07 0.88
N ARG A 31 -7.10 -5.74 -0.01
CA ARG A 31 -7.26 -7.18 0.01
C ARG A 31 -7.07 -7.75 -1.40
N ALA A 32 -6.33 -8.85 -1.49
CA ALA A 32 -6.20 -9.67 -2.67
C ALA A 32 -6.57 -11.12 -2.34
N GLU A 33 -7.27 -11.77 -3.26
CA GLU A 33 -7.74 -13.15 -3.13
C GLU A 33 -7.18 -14.00 -4.28
N GLY A 34 -6.85 -15.25 -3.97
CA GLY A 34 -6.25 -16.21 -4.88
C GLY A 34 -4.81 -15.89 -5.24
N GLN A 35 -4.45 -16.14 -6.50
CA GLN A 35 -3.10 -15.93 -7.04
C GLN A 35 -2.99 -14.63 -7.86
N HIS A 36 -3.95 -13.72 -7.68
CA HIS A 36 -3.99 -12.49 -8.45
C HIS A 36 -3.02 -11.48 -7.84
N SER A 37 -2.18 -10.88 -8.69
CA SER A 37 -1.27 -9.82 -8.25
C SER A 37 -1.96 -8.46 -8.08
N ALA A 38 -3.24 -8.35 -8.43
CA ALA A 38 -4.04 -7.14 -8.29
C ALA A 38 -4.96 -7.23 -7.07
N PRO A 39 -5.12 -6.14 -6.29
CA PRO A 39 -6.06 -6.11 -5.18
C PRO A 39 -7.50 -6.20 -5.69
N ASN A 40 -8.30 -7.09 -5.10
CA ASN A 40 -9.75 -7.15 -5.32
C ASN A 40 -10.49 -6.02 -4.61
N PHE A 41 -9.88 -5.47 -3.55
CA PHE A 41 -10.47 -4.41 -2.74
C PHE A 41 -9.39 -3.44 -2.27
N VAL A 42 -9.69 -2.14 -2.34
CA VAL A 42 -8.88 -1.06 -1.77
C VAL A 42 -9.80 -0.05 -1.12
N ALA A 43 -9.66 0.15 0.19
CA ALA A 43 -10.34 1.18 0.95
C ALA A 43 -9.35 2.27 1.37
N TRP A 44 -9.81 3.51 1.25
CA TRP A 44 -9.03 4.71 1.54
C TRP A 44 -9.64 5.36 2.78
N SER A 45 -8.83 5.60 3.80
CA SER A 45 -9.22 6.31 5.01
C SER A 45 -8.35 7.55 5.11
N PHE A 46 -8.73 8.58 4.37
CA PHE A 46 -8.12 9.90 4.38
C PHE A 46 -9.21 10.96 4.56
N ASN A 47 -8.84 12.17 4.98
CA ASN A 47 -9.78 13.28 4.95
C ASN A 47 -10.13 13.64 3.49
N GLU A 48 -11.33 14.22 3.27
CA GLU A 48 -11.85 14.48 1.91
C GLU A 48 -10.93 15.35 1.06
N ASN A 49 -10.32 16.37 1.67
CA ASN A 49 -9.37 17.26 1.00
C ASN A 49 -8.12 16.52 0.54
N ALA A 50 -7.57 15.65 1.38
CA ALA A 50 -6.41 14.82 1.06
C ALA A 50 -6.76 13.82 -0.04
N GLU A 51 -7.94 13.20 0.01
CA GLU A 51 -8.35 12.24 -1.01
C GLU A 51 -8.54 12.90 -2.39
N ALA A 52 -9.17 14.08 -2.44
CA ALA A 52 -9.28 14.87 -3.67
C ALA A 52 -7.89 15.24 -4.22
N HIS A 53 -7.00 15.72 -3.36
CA HIS A 53 -5.65 16.11 -3.76
C HIS A 53 -4.81 14.92 -4.28
N LEU A 54 -4.90 13.77 -3.62
CA LEU A 54 -4.25 12.54 -4.07
C LEU A 54 -4.76 12.07 -5.43
N ARG A 55 -6.06 12.25 -5.70
CA ARG A 55 -6.68 11.90 -6.98
C ARG A 55 -6.22 12.84 -8.10
N GLU A 56 -6.20 14.14 -7.86
CA GLU A 56 -5.76 15.14 -8.84
C GLU A 56 -4.30 14.95 -9.26
N LEU A 57 -3.45 14.53 -8.31
CA LEU A 57 -2.03 14.28 -8.56
C LEU A 57 -1.74 12.87 -9.12
N GLY A 58 -2.76 12.03 -9.35
CA GLY A 58 -2.58 10.64 -9.82
C GLY A 58 -1.87 9.72 -8.82
N ILE A 59 -1.80 10.13 -7.55
CA ILE A 59 -1.07 9.39 -6.51
C ILE A 59 -1.83 8.14 -6.08
N LYS A 60 -3.18 8.16 -6.13
CA LYS A 60 -4.00 6.99 -5.84
C LYS A 60 -3.63 5.82 -6.77
N ASP A 61 -3.50 6.06 -8.07
CA ASP A 61 -3.09 5.03 -9.04
C ASP A 61 -1.69 4.49 -8.73
N ARG A 62 -0.77 5.37 -8.33
CA ARG A 62 0.58 4.97 -7.96
C ARG A 62 0.63 4.13 -6.69
N ILE A 63 -0.22 4.44 -5.70
CA ILE A 63 -0.37 3.63 -4.48
C ILE A 63 -0.96 2.26 -4.84
N VAL A 64 -1.91 2.18 -5.77
CA VAL A 64 -2.42 0.87 -6.24
C VAL A 64 -1.33 0.06 -6.92
N GLN A 65 -0.53 0.66 -7.80
CA GLN A 65 0.63 -0.02 -8.42
C GLN A 65 1.64 -0.51 -7.38
N LEU A 66 1.86 0.26 -6.31
CA LEU A 66 2.70 -0.17 -5.20
C LEU A 66 2.10 -1.40 -4.51
N ILE A 67 0.80 -1.37 -4.21
CA ILE A 67 0.06 -2.50 -3.62
C ILE A 67 0.20 -3.77 -4.49
N GLU A 68 0.06 -3.63 -5.81
CA GLU A 68 0.25 -4.74 -6.75
C GLU A 68 1.66 -5.35 -6.65
N GLN A 69 2.69 -4.50 -6.57
CA GLN A 69 4.08 -4.97 -6.40
C GLN A 69 4.28 -5.69 -5.06
N LEU A 70 3.66 -5.18 -4.00
CA LEU A 70 3.73 -5.77 -2.67
C LEU A 70 3.06 -7.15 -2.63
N ILE A 71 1.85 -7.27 -3.18
CA ILE A 71 1.13 -8.54 -3.32
C ILE A 71 1.93 -9.51 -4.18
N HIS A 72 2.44 -9.06 -5.34
CA HIS A 72 3.24 -9.88 -6.24
C HIS A 72 4.50 -10.43 -5.55
N ASN A 73 5.19 -9.60 -4.76
CA ASN A 73 6.35 -10.07 -3.99
C ASN A 73 5.95 -11.10 -2.93
N ARG A 74 4.82 -10.89 -2.24
CA ARG A 74 4.29 -11.81 -1.21
C ARG A 74 3.87 -13.16 -1.77
N LEU A 75 3.23 -13.17 -2.95
CA LEU A 75 2.82 -14.38 -3.68
C LEU A 75 4.02 -15.28 -4.04
N ARG A 76 5.22 -14.71 -4.16
CA ARG A 76 6.44 -15.49 -4.43
C ARG A 76 6.97 -16.22 -3.20
N SER A 77 6.61 -15.78 -2.01
CA SER A 77 7.10 -16.33 -0.74
C SER A 77 6.05 -17.17 0.00
N THR A 78 4.76 -16.99 -0.30
CA THR A 78 3.65 -17.56 0.49
C THR A 78 2.58 -18.20 -0.41
N VAL A 79 1.95 -19.27 0.08
CA VAL A 79 0.88 -20.02 -0.62
C VAL A 79 -0.51 -19.65 -0.05
N MET A 80 -0.64 -18.52 0.66
CA MET A 80 -1.92 -18.17 1.27
C MET A 80 -2.95 -17.74 0.21
N PRO A 81 -4.23 -18.10 0.38
CA PRO A 81 -5.28 -17.78 -0.57
C PRO A 81 -5.82 -16.35 -0.44
N VAL A 82 -5.53 -15.64 0.66
CA VAL A 82 -6.02 -14.28 0.90
C VAL A 82 -4.92 -13.45 1.55
N TYR A 83 -4.68 -12.26 1.01
CA TYR A 83 -3.73 -11.27 1.51
C TYR A 83 -4.49 -10.01 1.87
N GLU A 84 -4.51 -9.65 3.15
CA GLU A 84 -4.99 -8.36 3.61
C GLU A 84 -3.81 -7.55 4.16
N GLY A 85 -3.68 -6.32 3.72
CA GLY A 85 -2.64 -5.40 4.15
C GLY A 85 -3.19 -4.03 4.46
N VAL A 86 -2.52 -3.33 5.35
CA VAL A 86 -2.79 -1.94 5.71
C VAL A 86 -1.52 -1.15 5.50
N ILE A 87 -1.60 -0.08 4.72
CA ILE A 87 -0.56 0.93 4.61
C ILE A 87 -0.99 2.12 5.45
N GLU A 88 -0.26 2.39 6.53
CA GLU A 88 -0.47 3.56 7.37
C GLU A 88 0.43 4.71 6.94
N PHE A 89 -0.17 5.88 6.84
CA PHE A 89 0.46 7.15 6.52
C PHE A 89 0.43 8.00 7.78
N MET A 90 1.60 8.26 8.36
CA MET A 90 1.79 8.97 9.63
C MET A 90 2.79 10.12 9.44
N GLN A 91 2.37 11.15 8.71
CA GLN A 91 3.13 12.40 8.54
C GLN A 91 4.63 12.21 8.27
N GLY A 92 4.97 11.54 7.16
CA GLY A 92 6.35 11.26 6.77
C GLY A 92 6.87 9.90 7.23
N GLN A 93 6.07 9.15 7.99
CA GLN A 93 6.30 7.73 8.27
C GLN A 93 5.26 6.88 7.54
N PHE A 94 5.72 5.79 6.93
CA PHE A 94 4.90 4.86 6.17
C PHE A 94 5.18 3.48 6.72
N MET A 95 4.13 2.78 7.10
CA MET A 95 4.22 1.43 7.61
C MET A 95 3.28 0.55 6.82
N ILE A 96 3.73 -0.67 6.53
CA ILE A 96 2.85 -1.72 6.03
C ILE A 96 2.72 -2.78 7.09
N GLU A 97 1.49 -3.16 7.36
CA GLU A 97 1.17 -4.30 8.20
C GLU A 97 0.33 -5.27 7.39
N TRP A 98 0.73 -6.53 7.39
CA TRP A 98 -0.03 -7.60 6.78
C TRP A 98 -0.83 -8.35 7.82
N ARG A 99 -2.14 -8.42 7.63
CA ARG A 99 -3.04 -9.13 8.52
C ARG A 99 -3.16 -10.57 8.06
N ALA A 100 -2.75 -11.50 8.92
CA ALA A 100 -3.08 -12.90 8.75
C ALA A 100 -4.58 -13.06 9.04
N GLN A 101 -5.36 -13.46 8.05
CA GLN A 101 -6.72 -13.95 8.32
C GLN A 101 -6.59 -15.34 8.95
N ASN A 102 -6.90 -15.43 10.24
CA ASN A 102 -7.07 -16.69 10.96
C ASN A 102 -8.39 -17.37 10.57
#